data_AF-A0A4D6MZ28-F1
#
_entry.id   AF-A0A4D6MZ28-F1
#
_cell.length_a   1.000
_cell.length_b   1.000
_cell.length_c   1.000
_cell.angle_alpha   90.00
_cell.angle_beta   90.00
_cell.angle_gamma   90.00
#
_symmetry.space_group_name_H-M   'P 1'
#
loop_
_entity.id
_entity.type
_entity.pdbx_description
1 polymer ?
#
loop_
_entity_poly.entity_id
_entity_poly.type
_entity_poly.pdbx_seq_one_letter_code
_entity_poly.pdbx_strand_id
1 'polypeptide(L)' 'MPKVEVYETQIQELTTKCQNLENEKEELADQLCATLNQGFQLALDQVKLLCPDVDISLASITKEVIEGQLVEIGDE' A
#
# COMPACT_ATOMS: atom_id res chain seq x y z
N MET A 1 -40.87 -21.17 8.25
CA MET A 1 -39.99 -22.06 9.05
C MET A 1 -38.98 -21.17 9.75
N PRO A 2 -39.00 -21.07 11.09
CA PRO A 2 -38.21 -20.08 11.84
C PRO A 2 -36.70 -20.20 11.68
N LYS A 3 -36.18 -21.36 11.25
CA LYS A 3 -34.75 -21.53 10.95
C LYS A 3 -34.31 -20.82 9.66
N VAL A 4 -35.20 -20.70 8.68
CA VAL A 4 -34.88 -20.08 7.38
C VAL A 4 -34.65 -18.57 7.56
N GLU A 5 -35.54 -17.89 8.30
CA GLU A 5 -35.41 -16.47 8.63
C GLU A 5 -34.13 -16.15 9.43
N VAL A 6 -33.74 -17.05 10.34
CA VAL A 6 -32.48 -16.91 11.09
C VAL A 6 -31.27 -17.01 10.17
N TYR A 7 -31.26 -17.95 9.22
CA TYR A 7 -30.17 -18.07 8.25
C TYR A 7 -30.13 -16.89 7.28
N GLU A 8 -31.28 -16.39 6.82
CA GLU A 8 -31.35 -15.20 5.97
C GLU A 8 -30.76 -13.96 6.66
N THR A 9 -31.08 -13.78 7.94
CA THR A 9 -30.52 -12.69 8.76
C THR A 9 -29.00 -12.82 8.89
N GLN A 10 -28.49 -14.01 9.20
CA GLN A 10 -27.04 -14.26 9.31
C GLN A 10 -26.31 -14.04 7.98
N ILE A 11 -26.91 -14.43 6.85
CA ILE A 11 -26.34 -14.21 5.52
C ILE A 11 -26.24 -12.70 5.24
N GLN A 12 -27.27 -11.92 5.56
CA GLN A 12 -27.24 -10.47 5.38
C GLN A 12 -26.18 -9.79 6.26
N GLU A 13 -26.08 -10.19 7.53
CA GLU A 13 -25.06 -9.68 8.45
C GLU A 13 -23.65 -10.00 7.96
N LEU A 14 -23.40 -11.25 7.55
CA LEU A 14 -22.10 -11.68 7.02
C LEU A 14 -21.77 -10.96 5.70
N THR A 15 -22.74 -10.79 4.81
CA THR A 15 -22.54 -10.07 3.54
C THR A 15 -22.14 -8.62 3.80
N THR A 16 -22.84 -7.95 4.71
CA THR A 16 -22.53 -6.56 5.10
C THR A 16 -21.13 -6.48 5.72
N LYS A 17 -20.78 -7.43 6.59
CA LYS A 17 -19.45 -7.48 7.20
C LYS A 17 -18.34 -7.70 6.17
N CYS A 18 -18.53 -8.59 5.20
CA CYS A 18 -17.56 -8.81 4.13
C CYS A 18 -17.33 -7.55 3.30
N GLN A 19 -18.41 -6.84 2.93
CA GLN A 19 -18.30 -5.58 2.18
C GLN A 19 -17.55 -4.50 2.98
N ASN A 20 -17.83 -4.37 4.27
CA ASN A 20 -17.10 -3.42 5.12
C ASN A 20 -15.60 -3.75 5.21
N LEU A 21 -15.26 -5.04 5.38
CA LEU A 21 -13.86 -5.47 5.43
C LEU A 21 -13.13 -5.25 4.09
N GLU A 22 -13.82 -5.43 2.96
CA GLU A 22 -13.25 -5.14 1.64
C GLU A 22 -12.95 -3.64 1.48
N ASN A 23 -13.88 -2.78 1.89
CA ASN A 23 -13.69 -1.32 1.86
C ASN A 23 -12.55 -0.88 2.80
N GLU A 24 -12.51 -1.41 4.03
CA GLU A 24 -11.42 -1.12 4.98
C GLU A 24 -10.06 -1.59 4.44
N LYS A 25 -10.03 -2.73 3.74
CA LYS A 25 -8.81 -3.23 3.10
C LYS A 25 -8.31 -2.27 2.02
N GLU A 26 -9.21 -1.77 1.17
CA GLU A 26 -8.89 -0.80 0.12
C GLU A 26 -8.38 0.52 0.73
N GLU A 27 -9.09 1.05 1.73
CA GLU A 27 -8.67 2.28 2.42
C GLU A 27 -7.28 2.12 3.08
N LEU A 28 -7.02 0.98 3.73
CA LEU A 28 -5.70 0.70 4.32
C LEU A 28 -4.60 0.59 3.26
N ALA A 29 -4.89 0.01 2.10
CA ALA A 29 -3.94 -0.07 0.99
C ALA A 29 -3.59 1.33 0.45
N ASP A 30 -4.58 2.19 0.29
CA ASP A 30 -4.39 3.57 -0.15
C ASP A 30 -3.60 4.39 0.88
N GLN A 31 -3.94 4.26 2.16
CA GLN A 31 -3.22 4.93 3.25
C GLN A 31 -1.77 4.45 3.33
N LEU A 32 -1.52 3.15 3.16
CA LEU A 32 -0.17 2.59 3.11
C LEU A 32 0.62 3.17 1.94
N CYS A 33 0.04 3.18 0.74
CA CYS A 33 0.66 3.73 -0.47
C CYS A 33 1.00 5.22 -0.29
N ALA A 34 0.06 6.01 0.24
CA ALA A 34 0.27 7.43 0.51
C ALA A 34 1.39 7.65 1.53
N THR A 35 1.40 6.88 2.63
CA THR A 35 2.39 6.99 3.70
C THR A 35 3.79 6.61 3.21
N LEU A 36 3.89 5.53 2.43
CA LEU A 36 5.15 5.09 1.83
C LEU A 36 5.70 6.13 0.85
N ASN A 37 4.85 6.68 -0.03
CA ASN A 37 5.26 7.72 -0.95
C ASN A 37 5.73 8.99 -0.23
N GLN A 38 5.02 9.41 0.82
CA GLN A 38 5.41 10.56 1.62
C GLN A 38 6.76 10.33 2.31
N GLY A 39 6.94 9.17 2.95
CA GLY A 39 8.20 8.81 3.61
C GLY A 39 9.37 8.74 2.63
N PHE A 40 9.15 8.19 1.45
CA PHE A 40 10.16 8.13 0.39
C PHE A 40 10.58 9.53 -0.07
N GLN A 41 9.63 10.43 -0.34
CA GLN A 41 9.96 11.80 -0.73
C GLN A 41 10.73 12.55 0.37
N LEU A 42 10.34 12.39 1.63
CA LEU A 42 11.08 12.97 2.76
C LEU A 42 12.53 12.48 2.83
N ALA A 43 12.78 11.19 2.54
CA ALA A 43 14.13 10.66 2.47
C ALA A 43 14.92 11.22 1.28
N LEU A 44 14.30 11.33 0.10
CA LEU A 44 14.95 11.96 -1.06
C LEU A 44 15.31 13.43 -0.80
N ASP A 45 14.45 14.17 -0.10
CA ASP A 45 14.72 15.55 0.30
C ASP A 45 15.90 15.64 1.26
N GLN A 46 16.03 14.70 2.20
CA GLN A 46 17.20 14.61 3.08
C GLN A 46 18.48 14.32 2.29
N VAL A 47 18.43 13.42 1.29
CA VAL A 47 19.58 13.10 0.43
C VAL A 47 19.99 14.32 -0.39
N LYS A 48 19.05 15.04 -1.01
CA LYS A 48 19.33 16.28 -1.74
C LYS A 48 19.98 17.35 -0.86
N LEU A 49 19.54 17.46 0.40
CA LEU A 49 20.11 18.42 1.34
C LEU A 49 21.57 18.10 1.68
N LEU A 50 21.89 16.82 1.88
CA LEU A 50 23.23 16.36 2.25
C LEU A 50 24.19 16.28 1.06
N CYS A 51 23.67 15.94 -0.11
CA CYS A 51 24.42 15.72 -1.35
C CYS A 51 23.72 16.44 -2.52
N PRO A 52 23.89 17.75 -2.68
CA PRO A 52 23.14 18.53 -3.68
C PRO A 52 23.34 18.10 -5.14
N ASP A 53 24.51 17.52 -5.44
CA ASP A 53 24.91 17.13 -6.78
C ASP A 53 24.56 15.67 -7.13
N VAL A 54 23.93 14.93 -6.21
CA VAL A 54 23.58 13.52 -6.46
C VAL A 54 22.38 13.43 -7.39
N ASP A 55 22.54 12.68 -8.49
CA ASP A 55 21.43 12.39 -9.40
C ASP A 55 20.54 11.30 -8.80
N ILE A 56 19.32 11.69 -8.40
CA ILE A 56 18.29 10.80 -7.88
C ILE A 56 17.07 10.74 -8.79
N SER A 57 17.20 11.17 -10.04
CA SER A 57 16.11 11.12 -11.03
C SER A 57 15.57 9.71 -11.26
N LEU A 58 16.41 8.69 -11.03
CA LEU A 58 16.07 7.28 -11.15
C LEU A 58 15.60 6.63 -9.85
N ALA A 59 15.60 7.35 -8.73
CA ALA A 59 15.19 6.81 -7.43
C ALA A 59 13.68 6.53 -7.46
N SER A 60 13.31 5.27 -7.21
CA SER A 60 11.94 4.80 -7.13
C SER A 60 11.79 3.90 -5.91
N ILE A 61 10.59 3.86 -5.33
CA ILE A 61 10.25 2.95 -4.24
C ILE A 61 10.18 1.48 -4.68
N THR A 62 10.06 1.25 -5.98
CA THR A 62 10.00 -0.08 -6.62
C THR A 62 11.39 -0.64 -6.96
N LYS A 63 12.47 0.01 -6.55
CA LYS A 63 13.84 -0.38 -6.90
C LYS A 63 14.64 -0.80 -5.67
N GLU A 64 15.49 -1.80 -5.84
CA GLU A 64 16.47 -2.24 -4.84
C GLU A 64 17.91 -1.98 -5.30
N VAL A 65 18.86 -1.99 -4.36
CA VAL A 65 20.29 -1.82 -4.67
C VAL A 65 20.98 -3.17 -4.69
N ILE A 66 21.39 -3.62 -5.88
CA ILE A 66 22.18 -4.83 -6.09
C ILE A 66 23.56 -4.41 -6.61
N GLU A 67 24.63 -4.77 -5.89
CA GLU A 67 26.02 -4.44 -6.28
C GLU A 67 26.27 -2.95 -6.58
N GLY A 68 25.52 -2.06 -5.91
CA GLY A 68 25.60 -0.61 -6.10
C GLY A 68 24.83 -0.07 -7.31
N GLN A 69 24.07 -0.91 -8.02
CA GLN A 69 23.11 -0.50 -9.05
C GLN A 69 21.68 -0.54 -8.55
N LEU A 70 20.86 0.43 -8.96
CA LEU A 70 19.41 0.41 -8.75
C LEU A 70 18.76 -0.51 -9.80
N VAL A 71 18.08 -1.56 -9.33
CA VAL A 71 17.37 -2.56 -10.16
C VAL A 71 15.89 -2.55 -9.79
N GLU A 72 14.98 -2.75 -10.75
CA GLU A 72 13.54 -2.88 -10.48
C GLU A 72 13.25 -4.18 -9.73
N ILE A 73 12.38 -4.09 -8.73
CA ILE A 73 11.79 -5.25 -8.07
C ILE A 73 10.74 -5.79 -9.04
N GLY A 74 10.96 -7.00 -9.56
CA GLY A 74 10.03 -7.63 -10.50
C GLY A 74 8.70 -7.96 -9.82
N ASP A 75 7.60 -7.55 -10.44
CA ASP A 75 6.27 -8.10 -10.13
C ASP A 75 6.23 -9.54 -10.69
N GLU A 76 6.44 -10.55 -9.83
CA GLU A 76 6.01 -11.94 -10.10
C GLU A 76 4.51 -12.12 -9.89
#